data_AF-A0A2V9KQR5-F1
#
_entry.id   AF-A0A2V9KQR5-F1
#
_cell.length_a   1.000
_cell.length_b   1.000
_cell.length_c   1.000
_cell.angle_alpha   90.00
_cell.angle_beta   90.00
_cell.angle_gamma   90.00
#
_symmetry.space_group_name_H-M   'P 1'
#
loop_
_entity.id
_entity.type
_entity.pdbx_description
1 polymer ?
#
loop_
_entity_poly.entity_id
_entity_poly.type
_entity_poly.pdbx_seq_one_letter_code
_entity_poly.pdbx_strand_id
1 'polypeptide(L)'
;MIHPDDHARIGSVKVGETRISLPGFTLPSIASIFVEDAAVPVGTDTDRTPLTRYLDREDLFTVLFSDFALAYIDGSLYRDEALLGGGADFLRHLQAAPPLAQATSEKGTFADGQQAFGDTSVFRAIVDHIARDADVLLCDDLGDEWADFIGISTVTRPPMVSFYHAKHGARSLSAAAFHDSVGQAIKNLGRMALPSEAMPAKYASWETPYRGAGAVTAIPRMIRGGGRLEIEHRIQEVRNAPDLLKRVFIVTSSLSQAQVEAAFSAAATGEPPSAHFVQLYWLLVSYFSACAEIGAIGYVVCQP
;
A
#
# COMPACT_ATOMS: atom_id res chain seq x y z
N MET A 1 8.49 -11.60 -25.48
CA MET A 1 7.80 -10.48 -24.82
C MET A 1 7.56 -9.40 -25.85
N ILE A 2 6.34 -8.89 -25.90
CA ILE A 2 5.90 -7.86 -26.83
C ILE A 2 5.36 -6.71 -25.99
N HIS A 3 5.78 -5.48 -26.29
CA HIS A 3 5.26 -4.31 -25.60
C HIS A 3 3.78 -4.09 -25.98
N PRO A 4 2.89 -3.79 -25.02
CA PRO A 4 1.45 -3.75 -25.26
C PRO A 4 1.02 -2.65 -26.22
N ASP A 5 1.71 -1.51 -26.25
CA ASP A 5 1.25 -0.33 -26.98
C ASP A 5 1.74 -0.26 -28.44
N ASP A 6 2.98 -0.67 -28.70
CA ASP A 6 3.63 -0.53 -30.02
C ASP A 6 3.97 -1.88 -30.66
N HIS A 7 3.64 -2.99 -29.99
CA HIS A 7 3.93 -4.36 -30.38
C HIS A 7 5.42 -4.64 -30.67
N ALA A 8 6.33 -3.82 -30.16
CA ALA A 8 7.76 -4.06 -30.31
C ALA A 8 8.20 -5.28 -29.50
N ARG A 9 9.13 -6.08 -30.05
CA ARG A 9 9.75 -7.18 -29.30
C ARG A 9 10.73 -6.60 -28.29
N ILE A 10 10.41 -6.71 -27.01
CA ILE A 10 11.19 -6.16 -25.89
C ILE A 10 12.00 -7.20 -25.11
N GLY A 11 11.94 -8.48 -25.51
CA GLY A 11 12.75 -9.53 -24.90
C GLY A 11 12.16 -10.93 -25.04
N SER A 12 12.70 -11.87 -24.27
CA SER A 12 12.22 -13.25 -24.17
C SER A 12 12.08 -13.67 -22.72
N VAL A 13 11.18 -14.63 -22.46
CA VAL A 13 11.06 -15.30 -21.17
C VAL A 13 11.69 -16.68 -21.31
N LYS A 14 12.55 -17.05 -20.37
CA LYS A 14 13.11 -18.40 -20.28
C LYS A 14 12.69 -19.02 -18.96
N VAL A 15 11.88 -20.06 -19.05
CA VAL A 15 11.47 -20.88 -17.90
C VAL A 15 12.53 -21.95 -17.67
N GLY A 16 13.28 -21.83 -16.58
CA GLY A 16 14.21 -22.85 -16.10
C GLY A 16 13.56 -23.75 -15.05
N GLU A 17 14.29 -24.77 -14.59
CA GLU A 17 13.80 -25.71 -13.57
C GLU A 17 13.56 -25.02 -12.22
N THR A 18 14.38 -24.03 -11.87
CA THR A 18 14.35 -23.37 -10.55
C THR A 18 13.95 -21.90 -10.61
N ARG A 19 13.87 -21.31 -11.81
CA ARG A 19 13.77 -19.86 -11.98
C ARG A 19 13.24 -19.49 -13.36
N ILE A 20 12.42 -18.44 -13.42
CA ILE A 20 12.11 -17.75 -14.68
C ILE A 20 13.09 -16.60 -14.83
N SER A 21 13.67 -16.45 -16.02
CA SER A 21 14.56 -15.34 -16.35
C SER A 21 14.03 -14.57 -17.54
N LEU A 22 14.44 -13.32 -17.67
CA LEU A 22 14.06 -12.39 -18.72
C LEU A 22 15.24 -12.08 -19.66
N PRO A 23 15.82 -13.10 -20.36
CA PRO A 23 16.96 -12.86 -21.23
C PRO A 23 16.60 -11.89 -22.36
N GLY A 24 17.48 -10.91 -22.55
CA GLY A 24 17.32 -9.88 -23.57
C GLY A 24 16.15 -8.94 -23.30
N PHE A 25 15.71 -8.80 -22.04
CA PHE A 25 14.76 -7.77 -21.66
C PHE A 25 15.37 -6.38 -21.82
N THR A 26 14.85 -5.65 -22.81
CA THR A 26 15.31 -4.31 -23.17
C THR A 26 14.11 -3.39 -23.31
N LEU A 27 14.02 -2.42 -22.41
CA LEU A 27 13.03 -1.34 -22.47
C LEU A 27 13.76 -0.02 -22.75
N PRO A 28 13.44 0.69 -23.86
CA PRO A 28 14.12 1.93 -24.20
C PRO A 28 14.08 2.98 -23.09
N SER A 29 12.98 3.04 -22.34
CA SER A 29 12.77 3.99 -21.23
C SER A 29 13.75 3.83 -20.06
N ILE A 30 14.36 2.65 -19.91
CA ILE A 30 15.30 2.37 -18.81
C ILE A 30 16.70 1.96 -19.29
N ALA A 31 16.96 2.04 -20.60
CA ALA A 31 18.20 1.58 -21.19
C ALA A 31 19.45 2.33 -20.69
N SER A 32 19.29 3.59 -20.29
CA SER A 32 20.36 4.43 -19.72
C SER A 32 20.34 4.49 -18.19
N ILE A 33 19.54 3.65 -17.52
CA ILE A 33 19.44 3.63 -16.06
C ILE A 33 20.33 2.51 -15.51
N PHE A 34 21.14 2.86 -14.50
CA PHE A 34 22.05 1.96 -13.82
C PHE A 34 21.78 1.97 -12.32
N VAL A 35 22.09 0.84 -11.69
CA VAL A 35 22.11 0.68 -10.23
C VAL A 35 23.56 0.81 -9.78
N GLU A 36 23.79 1.71 -8.84
CA GLU A 36 25.11 2.05 -8.28
C GLU A 36 25.13 1.80 -6.76
N ASP A 37 26.30 1.51 -6.21
CA ASP A 37 26.50 1.42 -4.76
C ASP A 37 26.29 2.80 -4.10
N ALA A 38 25.39 2.86 -3.12
CA ALA A 38 25.09 4.08 -2.36
C ALA A 38 26.29 4.57 -1.50
N ALA A 39 27.31 3.74 -1.29
CA ALA A 39 28.53 4.11 -0.58
C ALA A 39 29.48 4.99 -1.41
N VAL A 40 29.30 5.08 -2.74
CA VAL A 40 30.12 5.91 -3.63
C VAL A 40 29.32 7.10 -4.18
N PRO A 41 29.99 8.20 -4.61
CA PRO A 41 29.30 9.30 -5.26
C PRO A 41 28.55 8.85 -6.53
N VAL A 42 27.33 9.34 -6.70
CA VAL A 42 26.50 9.04 -7.87
C VAL A 42 27.24 9.36 -9.18
N GLY A 43 27.22 8.41 -10.11
CA GLY A 43 27.88 8.48 -11.41
C GLY A 43 29.35 8.04 -11.40
N THR A 44 29.89 7.63 -10.25
CA THR A 44 31.31 7.24 -10.11
C THR A 44 31.53 5.75 -9.91
N ASP A 45 30.46 4.97 -9.70
CA ASP A 45 30.54 3.53 -9.58
C ASP A 45 30.98 2.88 -10.92
N THR A 46 32.18 2.31 -10.93
CA THR A 46 32.73 1.59 -12.09
C THR A 46 32.08 0.22 -12.30
N ASP A 47 31.50 -0.36 -11.24
CA ASP A 47 30.86 -1.68 -11.23
C ASP A 47 29.33 -1.60 -11.35
N ARG A 48 28.81 -0.41 -11.71
CA ARG A 48 27.39 -0.16 -11.90
C ARG A 48 26.74 -1.19 -12.82
N THR A 49 25.55 -1.63 -12.46
CA THR A 49 24.81 -2.66 -13.20
C THR A 49 23.63 -2.04 -13.95
N PRO A 50 23.39 -2.38 -15.23
CA PRO A 50 22.19 -1.92 -15.93
C PRO A 50 20.92 -2.32 -15.17
N LEU A 51 19.93 -1.42 -15.08
CA LEU A 51 18.70 -1.69 -14.32
C LEU A 51 18.00 -2.97 -14.77
N THR A 52 17.96 -3.26 -16.07
CA THR A 52 17.38 -4.49 -16.61
C THR A 52 18.04 -5.75 -16.06
N ARG A 53 19.37 -5.76 -15.94
CA ARG A 53 20.13 -6.87 -15.37
C ARG A 53 19.89 -7.00 -13.87
N TYR A 54 19.75 -5.87 -13.17
CA TYR A 54 19.42 -5.88 -11.75
C TYR A 54 18.01 -6.45 -11.52
N LEU A 55 17.00 -5.95 -12.23
CA LEU A 55 15.62 -6.45 -12.14
C LEU A 55 15.53 -7.95 -12.43
N ASP A 56 16.23 -8.44 -13.46
CA ASP A 56 16.30 -9.87 -13.73
C ASP A 56 17.07 -10.60 -12.63
N ARG A 57 18.24 -10.14 -12.18
CA ARG A 57 19.04 -10.85 -11.17
C ARG A 57 18.32 -11.01 -9.83
N GLU A 58 17.61 -9.97 -9.41
CA GLU A 58 16.91 -9.90 -8.13
C GLU A 58 15.44 -10.36 -8.20
N ASP A 59 15.01 -10.97 -9.33
CA ASP A 59 13.64 -11.44 -9.54
C ASP A 59 12.52 -10.39 -9.28
N LEU A 60 12.81 -9.12 -9.58
CA LEU A 60 11.93 -7.96 -9.35
C LEU A 60 10.88 -7.80 -10.46
N PHE A 61 10.16 -8.88 -10.74
CA PHE A 61 9.09 -8.92 -11.73
C PHE A 61 8.05 -9.99 -11.38
N THR A 62 6.86 -9.87 -11.97
CA THR A 62 5.80 -10.86 -11.86
C THR A 62 5.50 -11.46 -13.23
N VAL A 63 5.38 -12.79 -13.30
CA VAL A 63 4.89 -13.50 -14.48
C VAL A 63 3.56 -14.15 -14.14
N LEU A 64 2.54 -13.78 -14.91
CA LEU A 64 1.20 -14.38 -14.81
C LEU A 64 1.02 -15.39 -15.95
N PHE A 65 0.29 -16.45 -15.68
CA PHE A 65 0.08 -17.55 -16.61
C PHE A 65 -1.36 -17.57 -17.12
N SER A 66 -1.57 -18.30 -18.22
CA SER A 66 -2.93 -18.59 -18.70
C SER A 66 -3.72 -19.46 -17.73
N ASP A 67 -3.02 -20.24 -16.89
CA ASP A 67 -3.60 -20.81 -15.68
C ASP A 67 -3.57 -19.73 -14.58
N PHE A 68 -4.72 -19.13 -14.31
CA PHE A 68 -4.83 -17.98 -13.41
C PHE A 68 -4.54 -18.32 -11.95
N ALA A 69 -4.57 -19.60 -11.59
CA ALA A 69 -4.17 -20.05 -10.27
C ALA A 69 -2.65 -19.97 -10.08
N LEU A 70 -1.86 -19.76 -11.14
CA LEU A 70 -0.40 -19.68 -11.07
C LEU A 70 0.09 -18.23 -11.21
N ALA A 71 1.08 -17.88 -10.39
CA ALA A 71 1.89 -16.68 -10.57
C ALA A 71 3.33 -16.93 -10.14
N TYR A 72 4.27 -16.34 -10.86
CA TYR A 72 5.67 -16.29 -10.46
C TYR A 72 5.97 -14.90 -9.90
N ILE A 73 6.33 -14.82 -8.63
CA ILE A 73 6.53 -13.58 -7.87
C ILE A 73 7.78 -13.78 -7.01
N ASP A 74 8.71 -12.82 -7.01
CA ASP A 74 9.89 -12.83 -6.13
C ASP A 74 10.66 -14.16 -6.15
N GLY A 75 10.99 -14.63 -7.36
CA GLY A 75 11.77 -15.85 -7.55
C GLY A 75 11.00 -17.16 -7.41
N SER A 76 9.72 -17.12 -7.00
CA SER A 76 8.96 -18.30 -6.59
C SER A 76 7.67 -18.48 -7.40
N LEU A 77 7.34 -19.73 -7.73
CA LEU A 77 6.07 -20.10 -8.35
C LEU A 77 5.03 -20.40 -7.27
N TYR A 78 3.97 -19.61 -7.24
CA TYR A 78 2.82 -19.77 -6.36
C TYR A 78 1.66 -20.40 -7.11
N ARG A 79 0.91 -21.23 -6.38
CA ARG A 79 -0.40 -21.71 -6.80
C ARG A 79 -1.43 -21.31 -5.76
N ASP A 80 -2.47 -20.62 -6.21
CA ASP A 80 -3.59 -20.21 -5.38
C ASP A 80 -4.91 -20.48 -6.12
N GLU A 81 -5.70 -21.40 -5.56
CA GLU A 81 -6.99 -21.77 -6.13
C GLU A 81 -8.12 -20.85 -5.67
N ALA A 82 -7.88 -19.92 -4.73
CA ALA A 82 -8.91 -19.04 -4.20
C ALA A 82 -9.51 -18.12 -5.28
N LEU A 83 -8.74 -17.77 -6.31
CA LEU A 83 -9.24 -17.02 -7.46
C LEU A 83 -10.37 -17.75 -8.20
N LEU A 84 -10.31 -19.07 -8.27
CA LEU A 84 -11.35 -19.92 -8.88
C LEU A 84 -12.35 -20.44 -7.84
N GLY A 85 -11.98 -20.44 -6.56
CA GLY A 85 -12.78 -20.90 -5.42
C GLY A 85 -13.70 -19.83 -4.80
N GLY A 86 -13.89 -18.69 -5.46
CA GLY A 86 -14.79 -17.62 -5.00
C GLY A 86 -14.17 -16.60 -4.03
N GLY A 87 -12.86 -16.66 -3.79
CA GLY A 87 -12.09 -15.57 -3.15
C GLY A 87 -12.43 -15.27 -1.69
N ALA A 88 -13.04 -16.20 -0.95
CA ALA A 88 -13.57 -15.92 0.39
C ALA A 88 -12.51 -15.36 1.36
N ASP A 89 -11.29 -15.91 1.37
CA ASP A 89 -10.21 -15.41 2.24
C ASP A 89 -9.71 -14.05 1.80
N PHE A 90 -9.56 -13.82 0.49
CA PHE A 90 -9.23 -12.50 -0.06
C PHE A 90 -10.25 -11.44 0.35
N LEU A 91 -11.55 -11.76 0.25
CA LEU A 91 -12.64 -10.85 0.59
C LEU A 91 -12.65 -10.48 2.08
N ARG A 92 -12.11 -11.31 2.99
CA ARG A 92 -11.97 -10.96 4.41
C ARG A 92 -11.00 -9.82 4.68
N HIS A 93 -10.10 -9.54 3.73
CA HIS A 93 -9.20 -8.40 3.79
C HIS A 93 -9.84 -7.11 3.24
N LEU A 94 -10.99 -7.21 2.56
CA LEU A 94 -11.73 -6.05 2.07
C LEU A 94 -12.73 -5.55 3.13
N GLN A 95 -12.80 -4.24 3.29
CA GLN A 95 -13.73 -3.58 4.18
C GLN A 95 -14.46 -2.46 3.43
N ALA A 96 -15.75 -2.64 3.16
CA ALA A 96 -16.58 -1.61 2.58
C ALA A 96 -16.76 -0.43 3.56
N ALA A 97 -16.50 0.80 3.07
CA ALA A 97 -16.77 2.04 3.77
C ALA A 97 -17.62 2.96 2.88
N PRO A 98 -18.92 3.15 3.19
CA PRO A 98 -19.82 3.99 2.41
C PRO A 98 -19.32 5.42 2.10
N PRO A 99 -18.61 6.13 3.01
CA PRO A 99 -18.07 7.46 2.72
C PRO A 99 -17.12 7.50 1.51
N LEU A 100 -16.43 6.38 1.19
CA LEU A 100 -15.51 6.33 0.05
C LEU A 100 -16.22 6.36 -1.30
N ALA A 101 -17.51 6.02 -1.36
CA ALA A 101 -18.31 6.13 -2.57
C ALA A 101 -18.65 7.58 -2.93
N GLN A 102 -18.60 8.49 -1.95
CA GLN A 102 -18.84 9.93 -2.13
C GLN A 102 -17.54 10.73 -2.20
N ALA A 103 -16.38 10.07 -2.11
CA ALA A 103 -15.10 10.75 -2.12
C ALA A 103 -14.80 11.34 -3.51
N THR A 104 -14.54 12.65 -3.57
CA THR A 104 -14.22 13.39 -4.80
C THR A 104 -12.76 13.79 -4.90
N SER A 105 -11.99 13.55 -3.84
CA SER A 105 -10.57 13.89 -3.75
C SER A 105 -9.90 13.09 -2.64
N GLU A 106 -8.57 13.12 -2.62
CA GLU A 106 -7.80 12.50 -1.54
C GLU A 106 -7.88 13.31 -0.24
N LYS A 107 -7.65 14.63 -0.33
CA LYS A 107 -7.52 15.54 0.83
C LYS A 107 -8.47 16.75 0.81
N GLY A 108 -9.16 16.98 -0.31
CA GLY A 108 -9.92 18.19 -0.58
C GLY A 108 -9.07 19.34 -1.13
N THR A 109 -9.63 20.54 -1.12
CA THR A 109 -8.91 21.79 -1.38
C THR A 109 -8.43 22.38 -0.06
N PHE A 110 -7.28 23.06 -0.07
CA PHE A 110 -6.71 23.69 1.11
C PHE A 110 -6.97 25.20 1.11
N ALA A 111 -7.46 25.72 2.23
CA ALA A 111 -7.64 27.14 2.51
C ALA A 111 -7.00 27.53 3.86
N ASP A 112 -6.57 28.78 3.99
CA ASP A 112 -5.96 29.27 5.23
C ASP A 112 -6.94 29.18 6.41
N GLY A 113 -6.43 28.71 7.55
CA GLY A 113 -7.21 28.60 8.79
C GLY A 113 -8.30 27.51 8.79
N GLN A 114 -8.45 26.72 7.71
CA GLN A 114 -9.39 25.59 7.71
C GLN A 114 -9.04 24.59 8.82
N GLN A 115 -10.05 24.00 9.45
CA GLN A 115 -9.87 23.18 10.67
C GLN A 115 -10.04 21.68 10.43
N ALA A 116 -10.53 21.27 9.26
CA ALA A 116 -10.69 19.87 8.89
C ALA A 116 -10.36 19.64 7.41
N PHE A 117 -10.06 18.39 7.05
CA PHE A 117 -10.01 17.96 5.65
C PHE A 117 -11.40 18.04 5.01
N GLY A 118 -11.45 18.20 3.69
CA GLY A 118 -12.70 18.38 2.96
C GLY A 118 -13.69 17.24 3.20
N ASP A 119 -14.98 17.56 3.35
CA ASP A 119 -16.02 16.60 3.78
C ASP A 119 -16.13 15.36 2.89
N THR A 120 -15.85 15.51 1.59
CA THR A 120 -15.86 14.43 0.58
C THR A 120 -14.45 13.96 0.22
N SER A 121 -13.50 14.01 1.16
CA SER A 121 -12.13 13.53 0.96
C SER A 121 -11.92 12.16 1.60
N VAL A 122 -11.00 11.36 1.05
CA VAL A 122 -10.58 10.08 1.65
C VAL A 122 -10.00 10.31 3.05
N PHE A 123 -9.21 11.37 3.24
CA PHE A 123 -8.67 11.75 4.55
C PHE A 123 -9.78 12.00 5.57
N ARG A 124 -10.84 12.71 5.19
CA ARG A 124 -11.97 12.94 6.10
C ARG A 124 -12.72 11.64 6.42
N ALA A 125 -12.90 10.76 5.44
CA ALA A 125 -13.47 9.43 5.66
C ALA A 125 -12.65 8.62 6.68
N ILE A 126 -11.31 8.72 6.64
CA ILE A 126 -10.45 8.07 7.62
C ILE A 126 -10.71 8.62 9.03
N VAL A 127 -10.68 9.94 9.17
CA VAL A 127 -10.81 10.60 10.47
C VAL A 127 -12.16 10.32 11.12
N ASP A 128 -13.26 10.45 10.37
CA ASP A 128 -14.62 10.45 10.91
C ASP A 128 -15.23 9.04 11.00
N HIS A 129 -14.79 8.11 10.14
CA HIS A 129 -15.48 6.83 9.96
C HIS A 129 -14.59 5.59 10.08
N ILE A 130 -13.42 5.57 9.45
CA ILE A 130 -12.63 4.33 9.31
C ILE A 130 -11.72 4.12 10.52
N ALA A 131 -11.04 5.18 10.99
CA ALA A 131 -10.18 5.13 12.16
C ALA A 131 -10.91 5.60 13.44
N ARG A 132 -12.24 5.71 13.43
CA ARG A 132 -13.05 6.30 14.51
C ARG A 132 -12.81 5.70 15.90
N ASP A 133 -12.46 4.42 15.96
CA ASP A 133 -12.28 3.69 17.22
C ASP A 133 -10.82 3.70 17.71
N ALA A 134 -9.93 4.42 17.02
CA ALA A 134 -8.57 4.68 17.51
C ALA A 134 -8.58 5.70 18.66
N ASP A 135 -7.94 5.35 19.78
CA ASP A 135 -7.84 6.24 20.94
C ASP A 135 -6.92 7.43 20.66
N VAL A 136 -5.90 7.21 19.83
CA VAL A 136 -5.01 8.22 19.27
C VAL A 136 -5.10 8.13 17.76
N LEU A 137 -5.22 9.26 17.09
CA LEU A 137 -5.10 9.36 15.64
C LEU A 137 -4.15 10.50 15.28
N LEU A 138 -3.11 10.17 14.53
CA LEU A 138 -2.05 11.08 14.12
C LEU A 138 -2.05 11.17 12.59
N CYS A 139 -1.97 12.38 12.03
CA CYS A 139 -1.75 12.62 10.61
C CYS A 139 -0.25 12.78 10.36
N ASP A 140 0.36 11.79 9.68
CA ASP A 140 1.80 11.74 9.46
C ASP A 140 2.22 12.19 8.04
N ASP A 141 1.27 12.42 7.13
CA ASP A 141 1.40 12.88 5.74
C ASP A 141 2.13 14.25 5.58
N LEU A 142 3.48 14.27 5.43
CA LEU A 142 4.35 15.41 5.08
C LEU A 142 5.81 14.99 4.71
N GLY A 143 6.01 14.06 3.77
CA GLY A 143 7.26 13.85 3.02
C GLY A 143 8.33 12.91 3.62
N ASP A 144 8.37 12.74 4.94
CA ASP A 144 9.07 11.63 5.63
C ASP A 144 8.06 10.72 6.34
N GLU A 145 6.86 10.59 5.77
CA GLU A 145 5.78 9.88 6.40
C GLU A 145 5.99 8.36 6.45
N TRP A 146 5.54 7.76 7.55
CA TRP A 146 5.40 6.32 7.69
C TRP A 146 4.07 5.85 7.08
N ALA A 147 3.03 6.67 7.23
CA ALA A 147 1.70 6.47 6.65
C ALA A 147 0.99 7.83 6.56
N ASP A 148 -0.17 7.92 5.92
CA ASP A 148 -0.96 9.15 5.97
C ASP A 148 -1.52 9.39 7.38
N PHE A 149 -2.00 8.31 8.00
CA PHE A 149 -2.42 8.32 9.39
C PHE A 149 -1.88 7.13 10.18
N ILE A 150 -1.60 7.38 11.46
CA ILE A 150 -1.24 6.36 12.45
C ILE A 150 -2.32 6.35 13.54
N GLY A 151 -3.03 5.24 13.66
CA GLY A 151 -4.02 4.98 14.71
C GLY A 151 -3.43 4.11 15.81
N ILE A 152 -3.73 4.43 17.07
CA ILE A 152 -3.35 3.62 18.23
C ILE A 152 -4.59 3.37 19.08
N SER A 153 -4.84 2.11 19.41
CA SER A 153 -5.87 1.69 20.36
C SER A 153 -5.22 0.99 21.55
N THR A 154 -5.30 1.59 22.73
CA THR A 154 -4.86 1.00 24.01
C THR A 154 -6.02 0.47 24.84
N VAL A 155 -7.27 0.86 24.51
CA VAL A 155 -8.47 0.34 25.18
C VAL A 155 -8.86 -1.06 24.70
N THR A 156 -8.41 -1.46 23.52
CA THR A 156 -8.61 -2.81 23.00
C THR A 156 -7.68 -3.81 23.69
N ARG A 157 -8.04 -5.09 23.64
CA ARG A 157 -7.20 -6.22 24.06
C ARG A 157 -7.20 -7.26 22.93
N PRO A 158 -6.09 -7.47 22.21
CA PRO A 158 -4.79 -6.77 22.37
C PRO A 158 -4.84 -5.28 22.00
N PRO A 159 -3.84 -4.47 22.45
CA PRO A 159 -3.64 -3.13 21.92
C PRO A 159 -3.28 -3.18 20.43
N MET A 160 -3.58 -2.12 19.70
CA MET A 160 -3.45 -2.07 18.25
C MET A 160 -2.69 -0.84 17.76
N VAL A 161 -1.86 -1.04 16.75
CA VAL A 161 -1.29 0.04 15.91
C VAL A 161 -1.76 -0.17 14.48
N SER A 162 -2.30 0.88 13.88
CA SER A 162 -2.82 0.88 12.52
C SER A 162 -2.12 1.94 11.67
N PHE A 163 -1.61 1.57 10.50
CA PHE A 163 -1.17 2.51 9.47
C PHE A 163 -2.26 2.61 8.39
N TYR A 164 -2.59 3.83 7.96
CA TYR A 164 -3.57 4.08 6.92
C TYR A 164 -2.91 4.82 5.76
N HIS A 165 -3.04 4.29 4.55
CA HIS A 165 -2.53 4.84 3.30
C HIS A 165 -3.70 5.19 2.39
N ALA A 166 -3.97 6.48 2.25
CA ALA A 166 -5.10 7.04 1.55
C ALA A 166 -4.77 7.24 0.07
N LYS A 167 -5.69 6.82 -0.81
CA LYS A 167 -5.58 7.11 -2.24
C LYS A 167 -6.94 7.36 -2.87
N HIS A 168 -7.09 8.53 -3.49
CA HIS A 168 -8.23 8.78 -4.37
C HIS A 168 -7.90 8.45 -5.82
N GLY A 169 -8.89 7.96 -6.55
CA GLY A 169 -8.79 7.71 -7.98
C GLY A 169 -10.10 7.18 -8.56
N ALA A 170 -10.10 7.02 -9.89
CA ALA A 170 -11.23 6.46 -10.62
C ALA A 170 -11.41 4.98 -10.27
N ARG A 171 -12.67 4.53 -10.25
CA ARG A 171 -13.00 3.13 -9.98
C ARG A 171 -12.36 2.21 -11.03
N SER A 172 -11.64 1.19 -10.60
CA SER A 172 -10.87 0.31 -11.45
C SER A 172 -10.64 -1.06 -10.81
N LEU A 173 -10.60 -2.11 -11.62
CA LEU A 173 -10.09 -3.44 -11.25
C LEU A 173 -8.67 -3.67 -11.80
N SER A 174 -7.97 -2.61 -12.22
CA SER A 174 -6.61 -2.70 -12.76
C SER A 174 -5.56 -2.50 -11.67
N ALA A 175 -4.61 -3.43 -11.57
CA ALA A 175 -3.44 -3.35 -10.68
C ALA A 175 -2.66 -2.03 -10.80
N ALA A 176 -2.57 -1.47 -12.02
CA ALA A 176 -1.87 -0.21 -12.28
C ALA A 176 -2.36 0.94 -11.39
N ALA A 177 -3.67 0.97 -11.07
CA ALA A 177 -4.24 2.01 -10.22
C ALA A 177 -3.88 1.86 -8.72
N PHE A 178 -3.31 0.72 -8.32
CA PHE A 178 -3.05 0.36 -6.92
C PHE A 178 -1.56 0.19 -6.60
N HIS A 179 -0.68 0.10 -7.60
CA HIS A 179 0.76 -0.10 -7.38
C HIS A 179 1.37 0.95 -6.44
N ASP A 180 1.03 2.22 -6.63
CA ASP A 180 1.51 3.30 -5.76
C ASP A 180 1.09 3.07 -4.29
N SER A 181 -0.20 2.79 -4.07
CA SER A 181 -0.76 2.58 -2.73
C SER A 181 -0.16 1.36 -2.04
N VAL A 182 0.01 0.26 -2.80
CA VAL A 182 0.65 -0.96 -2.30
C VAL A 182 2.12 -0.72 -1.97
N GLY A 183 2.86 -0.02 -2.85
CA GLY A 183 4.25 0.33 -2.62
C GLY A 183 4.42 1.19 -1.37
N GLN A 184 3.56 2.19 -1.17
CA GLN A 184 3.57 3.03 0.04
C GLN A 184 3.25 2.23 1.31
N ALA A 185 2.26 1.32 1.24
CA ALA A 185 1.89 0.48 2.38
C ALA A 185 3.01 -0.49 2.79
N ILE A 186 3.73 -1.08 1.82
CA ILE A 186 4.84 -2.00 2.07
C ILE A 186 6.08 -1.26 2.58
N LYS A 187 6.39 -0.07 2.04
CA LYS A 187 7.61 0.69 2.33
C LYS A 187 7.92 0.84 3.82
N ASN A 188 6.90 1.04 4.64
CA ASN A 188 7.05 1.42 6.05
C ASN A 188 6.59 0.34 7.04
N LEU A 189 6.39 -0.90 6.59
CA LEU A 189 6.00 -2.01 7.47
C LEU A 189 6.96 -2.20 8.66
N GLY A 190 8.27 -2.04 8.44
CA GLY A 190 9.29 -2.10 9.48
C GLY A 190 9.16 -1.02 10.57
N ARG A 191 8.39 0.05 10.34
CA ARG A 191 8.16 1.15 11.29
C ARG A 191 6.97 0.93 12.21
N MET A 192 6.18 -0.13 12.02
CA MET A 192 4.96 -0.40 12.80
C MET A 192 5.22 -0.73 14.27
N ALA A 193 6.45 -1.09 14.64
CA ALA A 193 6.88 -1.22 16.03
C ALA A 193 7.10 0.14 16.73
N LEU A 194 6.94 1.26 16.00
CA LEU A 194 7.12 2.63 16.48
C LEU A 194 8.50 2.82 17.13
N PRO A 195 9.61 2.66 16.37
CA PRO A 195 10.98 2.65 16.92
C PRO A 195 11.30 3.90 17.75
N SER A 196 11.82 3.69 18.96
CA SER A 196 12.02 4.74 19.96
C SER A 196 12.92 5.88 19.50
N GLU A 197 13.93 5.56 18.70
CA GLU A 197 14.94 6.47 18.17
C GLU A 197 14.35 7.46 17.16
N ALA A 198 13.28 7.10 16.46
CA ALA A 198 12.66 7.95 15.45
C ALA A 198 11.50 8.78 16.00
N MET A 199 10.94 8.41 17.16
CA MET A 199 9.77 9.09 17.72
C MET A 199 9.97 10.55 18.10
N PRO A 200 11.11 11.02 18.66
CA PRO A 200 11.27 12.42 19.03
C PRO A 200 11.03 13.39 17.87
N ALA A 201 11.53 13.05 16.67
CA ALA A 201 11.31 13.82 15.46
C ALA A 201 9.84 13.79 15.02
N LYS A 202 9.20 12.61 15.12
CA LYS A 202 7.79 12.43 14.80
C LYS A 202 6.87 13.26 15.69
N TYR A 203 7.07 13.23 17.01
CA TYR A 203 6.30 14.05 17.95
C TYR A 203 6.36 15.53 17.61
N ALA A 204 7.57 16.07 17.36
CA ALA A 204 7.75 17.46 16.99
C ALA A 204 7.02 17.82 15.68
N SER A 205 7.02 16.89 14.70
CA SER A 205 6.33 17.09 13.43
C SER A 205 4.80 17.18 13.60
N TRP A 206 4.21 16.40 14.51
CA TRP A 206 2.76 16.33 14.74
C TRP A 206 2.22 17.48 15.60
N GLU A 207 3.07 18.23 16.28
CA GLU A 207 2.68 19.43 17.05
C GLU A 207 2.34 20.63 16.15
N THR A 208 2.75 20.58 14.89
CA THR A 208 2.43 21.63 13.92
C THR A 208 1.14 21.31 13.16
N PRO A 209 0.30 22.33 12.86
CA PRO A 209 -0.85 22.13 11.99
C PRO A 209 -0.43 21.62 10.61
N TYR A 210 -1.33 20.86 9.98
CA TYR A 210 -1.12 20.36 8.63
C TYR A 210 -0.93 21.51 7.63
N ARG A 211 -0.06 21.31 6.64
CA ARG A 211 0.21 22.30 5.59
C ARG A 211 0.16 21.60 4.24
N GLY A 212 -0.59 22.15 3.29
CA GLY A 212 -0.76 21.55 1.98
C GLY A 212 -0.98 22.60 0.90
N ALA A 213 -0.39 22.37 -0.28
CA ALA A 213 -0.51 23.24 -1.46
C ALA A 213 -0.26 24.75 -1.20
N GLY A 214 0.67 25.07 -0.27
CA GLY A 214 1.02 26.46 0.07
C GLY A 214 0.09 27.15 1.06
N ALA A 215 -1.03 26.53 1.46
CA ALA A 215 -1.94 27.08 2.46
C ALA A 215 -1.47 26.75 3.90
N VAL A 216 -1.68 27.68 4.82
CA VAL A 216 -1.44 27.48 6.26
C VAL A 216 -2.77 27.12 6.92
N THR A 217 -3.03 25.83 7.05
CA THR A 217 -4.27 25.34 7.67
C THR A 217 -4.19 25.41 9.20
N ALA A 218 -5.35 25.25 9.86
CA ALA A 218 -5.47 25.00 11.29
C ALA A 218 -5.87 23.54 11.60
N ILE A 219 -5.69 22.62 10.65
CA ILE A 219 -6.00 21.20 10.85
C ILE A 219 -4.96 20.62 11.81
N PRO A 220 -5.36 20.07 12.97
CA PRO A 220 -4.42 19.43 13.89
C PRO A 220 -3.88 18.12 13.29
N ARG A 221 -2.56 17.87 13.44
CA ARG A 221 -1.98 16.57 13.10
C ARG A 221 -2.13 15.55 14.24
N MET A 222 -2.14 15.99 15.48
CA MET A 222 -2.64 15.20 16.62
C MET A 222 -4.18 15.30 16.67
N ILE A 223 -4.86 14.51 15.85
CA ILE A 223 -6.31 14.62 15.63
C ILE A 223 -7.09 14.13 16.85
N ARG A 224 -6.62 13.05 17.47
CA ARG A 224 -7.18 12.44 18.69
C ARG A 224 -6.05 11.94 19.58
N GLY A 225 -6.31 11.83 20.88
CA GLY A 225 -5.37 11.24 21.84
C GLY A 225 -4.88 12.18 22.93
N GLY A 226 -5.23 13.47 22.87
CA GLY A 226 -4.79 14.50 23.81
C GLY A 226 -3.56 15.26 23.31
N GLY A 227 -2.86 15.90 24.24
CA GLY A 227 -1.59 16.56 23.99
C GLY A 227 -0.43 15.57 23.89
N ARG A 228 0.76 16.13 23.64
CA ARG A 228 1.99 15.36 23.40
C ARG A 228 2.31 14.32 24.47
N LEU A 229 2.24 14.69 25.75
CA LEU A 229 2.60 13.77 26.85
C LEU A 229 1.69 12.54 26.91
N GLU A 230 0.40 12.70 26.65
CA GLU A 230 -0.58 11.60 26.66
C GLU A 230 -0.34 10.65 25.48
N ILE A 231 -0.02 11.22 24.31
CA ILE A 231 0.34 10.47 23.10
C ILE A 231 1.66 9.70 23.30
N GLU A 232 2.68 10.34 23.89
CA GLU A 232 3.96 9.70 24.21
C GLU A 232 3.76 8.50 25.14
N HIS A 233 2.97 8.66 26.20
CA HIS A 233 2.64 7.58 27.14
C HIS A 233 1.93 6.41 26.43
N ARG A 234 0.92 6.70 25.60
CA ARG A 234 0.18 5.65 24.87
C ARG A 234 1.05 4.93 23.85
N ILE A 235 1.97 5.64 23.17
CA ILE A 235 2.94 5.02 22.27
C ILE A 235 3.90 4.10 23.03
N GLN A 236 4.37 4.51 24.22
CA GLN A 236 5.21 3.67 25.06
C GLN A 236 4.46 2.42 25.54
N GLU A 237 3.19 2.56 25.92
CA GLU A 237 2.33 1.43 26.33
C GLU A 237 2.23 0.38 25.22
N VAL A 238 1.89 0.78 23.99
CA VAL A 238 1.75 -0.19 22.88
C VAL A 238 3.09 -0.79 22.43
N ARG A 239 4.19 -0.02 22.47
CA ARG A 239 5.52 -0.53 22.12
C ARG A 239 5.96 -1.66 23.05
N ASN A 240 5.59 -1.57 24.32
CA ASN A 240 5.94 -2.55 25.34
C ASN A 240 4.94 -3.71 25.43
N ALA A 241 3.84 -3.68 24.66
CA ALA A 241 2.83 -4.72 24.67
C ALA A 241 3.31 -5.97 23.89
N PRO A 242 3.43 -7.14 24.54
CA PRO A 242 3.92 -8.35 23.89
C PRO A 242 2.94 -8.93 22.86
N ASP A 243 1.67 -8.57 22.96
CA ASP A 243 0.55 -9.01 22.11
C ASP A 243 0.10 -7.93 21.12
N LEU A 244 0.91 -6.89 20.89
CA LEU A 244 0.60 -5.79 19.97
C LEU A 244 0.13 -6.29 18.60
N LEU A 245 -1.10 -5.92 18.24
CA LEU A 245 -1.66 -6.22 16.93
C LEU A 245 -1.40 -5.08 15.95
N LYS A 246 -0.70 -5.40 14.87
CA LYS A 246 -0.33 -4.45 13.80
C LYS A 246 -1.30 -4.59 12.62
N ARG A 247 -1.83 -3.47 12.14
CA ARG A 247 -2.74 -3.44 10.97
C ARG A 247 -2.29 -2.40 9.97
N VAL A 248 -2.41 -2.73 8.68
CA VAL A 248 -2.09 -1.81 7.59
C VAL A 248 -3.31 -1.73 6.71
N PHE A 249 -3.75 -0.51 6.42
CA PHE A 249 -4.94 -0.25 5.64
C PHE A 249 -4.56 0.55 4.40
N ILE A 250 -4.82 0.00 3.23
CA ILE A 250 -4.96 0.80 2.02
C ILE A 250 -6.40 1.32 2.03
N VAL A 251 -6.59 2.63 2.07
CA VAL A 251 -7.91 3.26 2.09
C VAL A 251 -8.11 3.96 0.76
N THR A 252 -9.05 3.48 -0.05
CA THR A 252 -9.16 3.97 -1.42
C THR A 252 -10.57 4.03 -1.97
N SER A 253 -10.85 5.12 -2.69
CA SER A 253 -12.06 5.23 -3.49
C SER A 253 -11.94 4.54 -4.86
N SER A 254 -10.80 3.97 -5.22
CA SER A 254 -10.58 3.41 -6.56
C SER A 254 -11.09 1.98 -6.71
N LEU A 255 -11.43 1.30 -5.61
CA LEU A 255 -11.93 -0.08 -5.62
C LEU A 255 -13.38 -0.13 -5.12
N SER A 256 -14.17 -1.07 -5.64
CA SER A 256 -15.48 -1.43 -5.11
C SER A 256 -15.47 -2.90 -4.70
N GLN A 257 -15.87 -3.16 -3.46
CA GLN A 257 -15.96 -4.52 -2.94
C GLN A 257 -16.94 -5.36 -3.77
N ALA A 258 -18.11 -4.82 -4.09
CA ALA A 258 -19.10 -5.49 -4.94
C ALA A 258 -18.54 -5.89 -6.33
N GLN A 259 -17.67 -5.07 -6.94
CA GLN A 259 -17.05 -5.42 -8.22
C GLN A 259 -16.04 -6.57 -8.07
N VAL A 260 -15.31 -6.63 -6.97
CA VAL A 260 -14.39 -7.73 -6.68
C VAL A 260 -15.16 -9.02 -6.40
N GLU A 261 -16.23 -8.94 -5.60
CA GLU A 261 -17.12 -10.08 -5.32
C GLU A 261 -17.75 -10.63 -6.61
N ALA A 262 -18.24 -9.74 -7.49
CA ALA A 262 -18.78 -10.14 -8.78
C ALA A 262 -17.73 -10.84 -9.66
N ALA A 263 -16.49 -10.34 -9.68
CA ALA A 263 -15.40 -10.96 -10.44
C ALA A 263 -15.05 -12.36 -9.92
N PHE A 264 -14.99 -12.55 -8.60
CA PHE A 264 -14.80 -13.88 -8.01
C PHE A 264 -15.98 -14.81 -8.27
N SER A 265 -17.22 -14.31 -8.18
CA SER A 265 -18.42 -15.10 -8.44
C SER A 265 -18.46 -15.58 -9.89
N ALA A 266 -18.13 -14.72 -10.86
CA ALA A 266 -18.04 -15.10 -12.27
C ALA A 266 -16.97 -16.18 -12.48
N ALA A 267 -15.78 -15.99 -11.89
CA ALA A 267 -14.69 -16.96 -11.93
C ALA A 267 -15.10 -18.33 -11.37
N ALA A 268 -15.80 -18.36 -10.23
CA ALA A 268 -16.30 -19.58 -9.61
C ALA A 268 -17.34 -20.32 -10.45
N THR A 269 -18.05 -19.61 -11.34
CA THR A 269 -19.00 -20.21 -12.31
C THR A 269 -18.35 -20.66 -13.62
N GLY A 270 -17.03 -20.51 -13.75
CA GLY A 270 -16.26 -20.93 -14.92
C GLY A 270 -16.03 -19.85 -15.97
N GLU A 271 -16.41 -18.60 -15.72
CA GLU A 271 -16.04 -17.47 -16.59
C GLU A 271 -14.59 -17.05 -16.32
N PRO A 272 -13.71 -16.98 -17.33
CA PRO A 272 -12.33 -16.62 -17.10
C PRO A 272 -12.21 -15.17 -16.58
N PRO A 273 -11.53 -14.93 -15.44
CA PRO A 273 -11.31 -13.57 -14.94
C PRO A 273 -10.53 -12.73 -15.95
N SER A 274 -10.80 -11.42 -15.98
CA SER A 274 -10.04 -10.50 -16.82
C SER A 274 -8.57 -10.44 -16.40
N ALA A 275 -7.66 -10.24 -17.35
CA ALA A 275 -6.23 -10.12 -17.05
C ALA A 275 -5.92 -8.99 -16.03
N HIS A 276 -6.66 -7.88 -16.10
CA HIS A 276 -6.55 -6.79 -15.13
C HIS A 276 -6.91 -7.23 -13.71
N PHE A 277 -7.97 -8.01 -13.55
CA PHE A 277 -8.38 -8.54 -12.25
C PHE A 277 -7.37 -9.56 -11.72
N VAL A 278 -6.82 -10.43 -12.57
CA VAL A 278 -5.76 -11.38 -12.17
C VAL A 278 -4.52 -10.62 -11.69
N GLN A 279 -4.12 -9.55 -12.37
CA GLN A 279 -3.03 -8.69 -11.91
C GLN A 279 -3.33 -8.05 -10.56
N LEU A 280 -4.54 -7.52 -10.37
CA LEU A 280 -4.95 -6.89 -9.12
C LEU A 280 -4.94 -7.90 -7.97
N TYR A 281 -5.47 -9.10 -8.22
CA TYR A 281 -5.49 -10.21 -7.27
C TYR A 281 -4.08 -10.50 -6.75
N TRP A 282 -3.15 -10.81 -7.65
CA TRP A 282 -1.78 -11.14 -7.27
C TRP A 282 -1.03 -9.98 -6.63
N LEU A 283 -1.28 -8.74 -7.07
CA LEU A 283 -0.71 -7.55 -6.43
C LEU A 283 -1.17 -7.43 -4.95
N LEU A 284 -2.46 -7.63 -4.68
CA LEU A 284 -3.00 -7.52 -3.33
C LEU A 284 -2.64 -8.74 -2.46
N VAL A 285 -2.58 -9.94 -3.04
CA VAL A 285 -2.05 -11.13 -2.33
C VAL A 285 -0.60 -10.89 -1.90
N SER A 286 0.27 -10.37 -2.77
CA SER A 286 1.64 -10.01 -2.39
C SER A 286 1.69 -8.99 -1.25
N TYR A 287 0.80 -7.99 -1.27
CA TYR A 287 0.67 -7.03 -0.18
C TYR A 287 0.25 -7.69 1.16
N PHE A 288 -0.75 -8.57 1.13
CA PHE A 288 -1.19 -9.28 2.33
C PHE A 288 -0.09 -10.19 2.88
N SER A 289 0.64 -10.88 2.00
CA SER A 289 1.80 -11.70 2.37
C SER A 289 2.91 -10.87 3.02
N ALA A 290 3.29 -9.73 2.42
CA ALA A 290 4.29 -8.83 2.99
C ALA A 290 3.88 -8.30 4.38
N CYS A 291 2.59 -8.04 4.59
CA CYS A 291 2.08 -7.70 5.93
C CYS A 291 2.21 -8.89 6.89
N ALA A 292 1.85 -10.10 6.46
CA ALA A 292 1.93 -11.29 7.29
C ALA A 292 3.36 -11.63 7.73
N GLU A 293 4.35 -11.44 6.85
CA GLU A 293 5.78 -11.70 7.12
C GLU A 293 6.32 -10.92 8.32
N ILE A 294 5.86 -9.68 8.50
CA ILE A 294 6.26 -8.84 9.65
C ILE A 294 5.26 -8.94 10.82
N GLY A 295 4.31 -9.88 10.77
CA GLY A 295 3.30 -10.10 11.80
C GLY A 295 2.25 -8.98 11.88
N ALA A 296 1.95 -8.32 10.75
CA ALA A 296 0.83 -7.41 10.60
C ALA A 296 -0.30 -8.04 9.78
N ILE A 297 -1.47 -7.40 9.82
CA ILE A 297 -2.62 -7.77 9.00
C ILE A 297 -2.90 -6.64 8.01
N GLY A 298 -2.81 -6.94 6.72
CA GLY A 298 -3.14 -6.00 5.65
C GLY A 298 -4.64 -6.00 5.38
N TYR A 299 -5.21 -4.82 5.15
CA TYR A 299 -6.61 -4.62 4.75
C TYR A 299 -6.68 -3.61 3.61
N VAL A 300 -7.75 -3.69 2.84
CA VAL A 300 -8.14 -2.66 1.87
C VAL A 300 -9.53 -2.16 2.24
N VAL A 301 -9.62 -0.90 2.64
CA VAL A 301 -10.90 -0.21 2.86
C VAL A 301 -11.30 0.46 1.56
N CYS A 302 -12.46 0.09 1.02
CA CYS A 302 -12.88 0.49 -0.32
C CYS A 302 -14.35 0.89 -0.37
N GLN A 303 -14.82 1.31 -1.55
CA GLN A 303 -16.25 1.53 -1.75
C GLN A 303 -17.01 0.21 -1.54
N PRO A 304 -18.27 0.26 -1.09
CA PRO A 304 -19.16 -0.89 -1.15
C PRO A 304 -19.21 -1.55 -2.54
#